data_AF-A0A3A6E4Y6-F1
#
_entry.id   AF-A0A3A6E4Y6-F1
#
_cell.length_a   1.000
_cell.length_b   1.000
_cell.length_c   1.000
_cell.angle_alpha   90.00
_cell.angle_beta   90.00
_cell.angle_gamma   90.00
#
_symmetry.space_group_name_H-M   'P 1'
#
loop_
_entity.id
_entity.type
_entity.pdbx_description
1 polymer ?
#
loop_
_entity_poly.entity_id
_entity_poly.type
_entity_poly.pdbx_seq_one_letter_code
_entity_poly.pdbx_strand_id
1 'polypeptide(L)'
;MHNNRRNTRFGMFIVAIIVSLLVFLTGCSSAQNETDTVAPVIENSSNPVTLTVYLTAHYANPDTHCPIYEKLLDYQKENPNITIQFVSPKEDDTAEREAEIHQLNTEILSGKGPDLFIMEGNRLTNVNLFPDIEKSMMNGAFLDLTDVMDSNEFTTENFYMPLLDAGKLKGKQYILPLCFSVPTLTSAESVLKDSGFDMQAASKSLVATMDELLRIYKEKPMLVVMDFSMTSALSQPIIDYKNHTINLDTVSCRQTLAYEKEFRTGEISYEMQNGLFDSFNPEVVQDYFANGEPFASLDPSYMTVGLLRQCAALGIKTVTLPIPNELGGVTAEIGSYAMGNRNTKHPAEVKALLAYLLSEECQSSSAFADKDMFPVRRGCLKKCMEAQYQFSVYDASHEKIGQEDIEKRKEMYGENLTDAQLDQLGTICDKINAAQYHTIWYRALQLDQSEDGGNLLSETMVQYWNDEITLDELVDRLTPRLKLYLDE
;
A
#
# COMPACT_ATOMS: atom_id res chain seq x y z
N MET A 1 24.72 33.49 -53.40
CA MET A 1 25.20 32.67 -54.54
C MET A 1 24.25 31.49 -54.69
N HIS A 2 23.89 31.11 -55.93
CA HIS A 2 22.95 30.00 -56.30
C HIS A 2 21.53 30.11 -55.69
N ASN A 3 20.43 30.39 -56.43
CA ASN A 3 19.80 29.69 -57.58
C ASN A 3 19.61 28.17 -57.32
N ASN A 4 18.45 27.54 -57.60
CA ASN A 4 17.33 27.97 -58.46
C ASN A 4 16.02 27.16 -58.19
N ARG A 5 14.84 27.77 -58.42
CA ARG A 5 13.59 27.21 -59.03
C ARG A 5 13.32 25.70 -58.87
N ARG A 6 12.24 25.23 -58.23
CA ARG A 6 10.83 25.10 -58.75
C ARG A 6 9.99 24.30 -57.70
N ASN A 7 8.64 24.18 -57.71
CA ASN A 7 7.57 24.78 -58.53
C ASN A 7 6.26 24.99 -57.71
N THR A 8 5.25 25.59 -58.35
CA THR A 8 3.91 26.02 -57.90
C THR A 8 2.70 25.15 -58.33
N ARG A 9 1.61 25.11 -57.53
CA ARG A 9 0.18 25.47 -57.87
C ARG A 9 -0.78 25.03 -56.72
N PHE A 10 -1.59 25.90 -56.07
CA PHE A 10 -2.87 26.55 -56.47
C PHE A 10 -4.04 25.57 -56.72
N GLY A 11 -5.28 25.73 -56.21
CA GLY A 11 -5.94 26.74 -55.33
C GLY A 11 -7.25 26.15 -54.74
N MET A 12 -7.85 26.63 -53.63
CA MET A 12 -8.73 27.81 -53.40
C MET A 12 -10.17 27.76 -53.99
N PHE A 13 -11.12 28.48 -53.35
CA PHE A 13 -12.59 28.62 -53.56
C PHE A 13 -13.48 27.56 -52.85
N ILE A 14 -14.34 27.81 -51.83
CA ILE A 14 -15.17 28.94 -51.26
C ILE A 14 -16.65 28.96 -51.77
N VAL A 15 -17.60 29.26 -50.85
CA VAL A 15 -19.05 29.63 -51.00
C VAL A 15 -20.07 28.46 -51.09
N ALA A 16 -21.35 28.54 -50.66
CA ALA A 16 -22.02 28.90 -49.38
C ALA A 16 -23.58 28.78 -49.53
N ILE A 17 -24.32 29.00 -48.42
CA ILE A 17 -25.72 29.51 -48.32
C ILE A 17 -26.96 28.55 -48.41
N ILE A 18 -27.62 28.40 -47.25
CA ILE A 18 -29.05 28.64 -46.87
C ILE A 18 -30.19 28.29 -47.86
N VAL A 19 -31.23 27.56 -47.39
CA VAL A 19 -32.67 27.99 -47.25
C VAL A 19 -33.57 26.80 -46.87
N SER A 20 -34.39 26.99 -45.84
CA SER A 20 -35.43 26.09 -45.34
C SER A 20 -36.71 26.11 -46.20
N LEU A 21 -37.53 25.04 -46.17
CA LEU A 21 -38.99 25.18 -46.27
C LEU A 21 -39.76 23.94 -45.76
N LEU A 22 -40.71 24.16 -44.86
CA LEU A 22 -41.73 23.18 -44.45
C LEU A 22 -42.88 23.14 -45.45
N VAL A 23 -43.50 21.97 -45.60
CA VAL A 23 -44.94 21.85 -45.88
C VAL A 23 -45.54 20.72 -45.02
N PHE A 24 -46.64 21.02 -44.31
CA PHE A 24 -47.44 20.08 -43.52
C PHE A 24 -48.43 19.29 -44.39
N LEU A 25 -48.97 18.17 -43.88
CA LEU A 25 -50.42 18.01 -43.59
C LEU A 25 -50.78 16.60 -43.06
N THR A 26 -51.50 16.55 -41.91
CA THR A 26 -52.48 15.52 -41.43
C THR A 26 -52.05 14.04 -41.35
N GLY A 27 -52.29 13.23 -40.30
CA GLY A 27 -53.29 13.19 -39.22
C GLY A 27 -53.88 11.75 -39.18
N CYS A 28 -54.06 10.99 -38.09
CA CYS A 28 -54.56 11.31 -36.74
C CYS A 28 -54.24 10.20 -35.69
N SER A 29 -54.56 10.48 -34.41
CA SER A 29 -55.04 9.51 -33.38
C SER A 29 -54.05 8.74 -32.48
N SER A 30 -53.60 9.42 -31.42
CA SER A 30 -53.54 8.97 -30.01
C SER A 30 -53.30 7.49 -29.63
N ALA A 31 -52.19 7.26 -28.91
CA ALA A 31 -52.20 6.81 -27.50
C ALA A 31 -50.85 7.13 -26.83
N GLN A 32 -50.86 7.56 -25.57
CA GLN A 32 -49.62 7.71 -24.79
C GLN A 32 -49.20 6.34 -24.23
N ASN A 33 -47.88 6.12 -24.14
CA ASN A 33 -47.24 5.60 -22.93
C ASN A 33 -45.74 5.87 -23.00
N GLU A 34 -45.12 6.01 -21.84
CA GLU A 34 -43.70 6.28 -21.67
C GLU A 34 -42.87 5.11 -22.22
N THR A 35 -41.72 5.40 -22.82
CA THR A 35 -40.71 4.40 -23.18
C THR A 35 -39.49 4.62 -22.33
N ASP A 36 -39.25 3.70 -21.40
CA ASP A 36 -38.07 3.63 -20.56
C ASP A 36 -36.79 3.69 -21.39
N THR A 37 -35.82 4.46 -20.90
CA THR A 37 -34.42 4.36 -21.33
C THR A 37 -33.90 2.97 -21.01
N VAL A 38 -33.63 2.19 -22.06
CA VAL A 38 -33.06 0.84 -21.96
C VAL A 38 -31.70 0.91 -21.26
N ALA A 39 -31.65 0.42 -20.01
CA ALA A 39 -30.40 0.13 -19.33
C ALA A 39 -29.65 -1.01 -20.06
N PRO A 40 -28.31 -1.03 -20.06
CA PRO A 40 -27.56 -2.13 -20.68
C PRO A 40 -27.88 -3.42 -19.92
N VAL A 41 -28.34 -4.43 -20.66
CA VAL A 41 -28.57 -5.78 -20.12
C VAL A 41 -27.20 -6.40 -19.86
N ILE A 42 -26.87 -6.59 -18.58
CA ILE A 42 -25.83 -7.53 -18.18
C ILE A 42 -26.35 -8.93 -18.56
N GLU A 43 -25.63 -9.64 -19.42
CA GLU A 43 -25.91 -11.05 -19.67
C GLU A 43 -25.61 -11.83 -18.39
N ASN A 44 -26.65 -12.13 -17.61
CA ASN A 44 -26.57 -13.07 -16.50
C ASN A 44 -26.20 -14.46 -17.05
N SER A 45 -24.91 -14.79 -17.03
CA SER A 45 -24.41 -16.13 -17.34
C SER A 45 -24.90 -17.11 -16.27
N SER A 46 -26.06 -17.72 -16.52
CA SER A 46 -26.73 -18.67 -15.62
C SER A 46 -25.99 -20.01 -15.45
N ASN A 47 -24.73 -20.10 -15.88
CA ASN A 47 -23.90 -21.28 -15.76
C ASN A 47 -23.09 -21.18 -14.45
N PRO A 48 -22.97 -22.28 -13.69
CA PRO A 48 -22.05 -22.31 -12.54
C PRO A 48 -20.62 -22.00 -12.97
N VAL A 49 -19.96 -21.10 -12.25
CA VAL A 49 -18.57 -20.69 -12.44
C VAL A 49 -17.79 -20.99 -11.17
N THR A 50 -16.65 -21.66 -11.31
CA THR A 50 -15.68 -21.80 -10.22
C THR A 50 -14.56 -20.79 -10.42
N LEU A 51 -14.37 -19.88 -9.47
CA LEU A 51 -13.23 -18.98 -9.41
C LEU A 51 -12.16 -19.55 -8.47
N THR A 52 -10.93 -19.63 -8.96
CA THR A 52 -9.78 -19.98 -8.15
C THR A 52 -9.08 -18.71 -7.62
N VAL A 53 -8.93 -18.60 -6.30
CA VAL A 53 -8.39 -17.42 -5.62
C VAL A 53 -7.10 -17.81 -4.91
N TYR A 54 -5.97 -17.21 -5.28
CA TYR A 54 -4.78 -17.27 -4.43
C TYR A 54 -4.96 -16.38 -3.21
N LEU A 55 -4.75 -16.97 -2.03
CA LEU A 55 -4.78 -16.31 -0.72
C LEU A 55 -3.88 -17.11 0.22
N THR A 56 -2.97 -16.47 0.97
CA THR A 56 -2.05 -17.17 1.90
C THR A 56 -2.84 -17.96 2.96
N ALA A 57 -2.33 -19.11 3.41
CA ALA A 57 -3.10 -20.07 4.21
C ALA A 57 -3.63 -19.51 5.53
N HIS A 58 -2.91 -18.60 6.20
CA HIS A 58 -3.38 -17.87 7.38
C HIS A 58 -4.71 -17.19 7.12
N TYR A 59 -4.80 -16.44 6.02
CA TYR A 59 -5.99 -15.68 5.66
C TYR A 59 -7.11 -16.54 5.08
N ALA A 60 -6.81 -17.73 4.57
CA ALA A 60 -7.78 -18.68 4.01
C ALA A 60 -8.27 -19.74 5.02
N ASN A 61 -7.83 -19.66 6.28
CA ASN A 61 -8.13 -20.65 7.30
C ASN A 61 -9.57 -20.48 7.86
N PRO A 62 -10.46 -21.48 7.71
CA PRO A 62 -11.84 -21.41 8.20
C PRO A 62 -11.96 -21.34 9.73
N ASP A 63 -10.93 -21.76 10.47
CA ASP A 63 -10.93 -21.80 11.94
C ASP A 63 -10.45 -20.48 12.57
N THR A 64 -10.09 -19.48 11.76
CA THR A 64 -9.70 -18.12 12.20
C THR A 64 -10.61 -17.05 11.63
N HIS A 65 -11.01 -16.05 12.42
CA HIS A 65 -11.68 -14.86 11.89
C HIS A 65 -10.72 -14.16 10.94
N CYS A 66 -11.10 -14.04 9.68
CA CYS A 66 -10.31 -13.42 8.64
C CYS A 66 -11.28 -12.65 7.73
N PRO A 67 -11.44 -11.32 7.94
CA PRO A 67 -12.48 -10.55 7.26
C PRO A 67 -12.43 -10.65 5.73
N ILE A 68 -11.24 -10.86 5.15
CA ILE A 68 -11.09 -11.14 3.71
C ILE A 68 -11.76 -12.45 3.30
N TYR A 69 -11.49 -13.55 4.00
CA TYR A 69 -12.09 -14.86 3.72
C TYR A 69 -13.59 -14.86 3.94
N GLU A 70 -14.05 -14.25 5.03
CA GLU A 70 -15.47 -14.12 5.33
C GLU A 70 -16.22 -13.31 4.27
N LYS A 71 -15.65 -12.19 3.80
CA LYS A 71 -16.27 -11.42 2.71
C LYS A 71 -16.27 -12.15 1.38
N LEU A 72 -15.26 -12.98 1.09
CA LEU A 72 -15.29 -13.87 -0.07
C LEU A 72 -16.41 -14.94 0.07
N LEU A 73 -16.63 -15.49 1.26
CA LEU A 73 -17.75 -16.42 1.50
C LEU A 73 -19.13 -15.74 1.44
N ASP A 74 -19.26 -14.51 1.96
CA ASP A 74 -20.48 -13.70 1.81
C ASP A 74 -20.77 -13.44 0.33
N TYR A 75 -19.76 -13.02 -0.46
CA TYR A 75 -19.91 -12.84 -1.90
C TYR A 75 -20.39 -14.12 -2.61
N GLN A 76 -19.82 -15.28 -2.28
CA GLN A 76 -20.27 -16.57 -2.82
C GLN A 76 -21.73 -16.88 -2.45
N LYS A 77 -22.14 -16.56 -1.23
CA LYS A 77 -23.50 -16.78 -0.71
C LYS A 77 -24.53 -15.86 -1.38
N GLU A 78 -24.14 -14.64 -1.73
CA GLU A 78 -24.96 -13.67 -2.47
C GLU A 78 -25.01 -13.96 -3.98
N ASN A 79 -23.96 -14.60 -4.51
CA ASN A 79 -23.83 -14.99 -5.92
C ASN A 79 -23.79 -16.53 -6.06
N PRO A 80 -24.93 -17.25 -5.88
CA PRO A 80 -24.95 -18.72 -5.78
C PRO A 80 -24.61 -19.48 -7.07
N ASN A 81 -24.38 -18.77 -8.19
CA ASN A 81 -23.79 -19.32 -9.41
C ASN A 81 -22.25 -19.33 -9.38
N ILE A 82 -21.63 -18.63 -8.43
CA ILE A 82 -20.19 -18.61 -8.21
C ILE A 82 -19.83 -19.64 -7.13
N THR A 83 -18.71 -20.33 -7.32
CA THR A 83 -18.03 -21.12 -6.27
C THR A 83 -16.60 -20.62 -6.17
N ILE A 84 -16.13 -20.34 -4.96
CA ILE A 84 -14.76 -19.89 -4.70
C ILE A 84 -13.94 -21.08 -4.20
N GLN A 85 -12.78 -21.29 -4.81
CA GLN A 85 -11.79 -22.29 -4.39
C GLN A 85 -10.47 -21.60 -4.08
N PHE A 86 -9.98 -21.78 -2.86
CA PHE A 86 -8.72 -21.18 -2.41
C PHE A 86 -7.53 -22.01 -2.87
N VAL A 87 -6.50 -21.31 -3.36
CA VAL A 87 -5.18 -21.85 -3.68
C VAL A 87 -4.21 -21.24 -2.68
N SER A 88 -3.97 -21.97 -1.60
CA SER A 88 -3.26 -21.49 -0.42
C SER A 88 -2.06 -22.40 -0.15
N PRO A 89 -0.85 -21.98 -0.53
CA PRO A 89 0.37 -22.72 -0.20
C PRO A 89 0.52 -22.87 1.31
N LYS A 90 1.07 -23.99 1.76
CA LYS A 90 1.27 -24.28 3.19
C LYS A 90 2.12 -23.22 3.89
N GLU A 91 2.01 -23.14 5.21
CA GLU A 91 2.79 -22.20 6.03
C GLU A 91 3.66 -22.88 7.08
N ASP A 92 3.30 -24.10 7.49
CA ASP A 92 3.95 -24.86 8.56
C ASP A 92 5.19 -25.65 8.11
N ASP A 93 5.35 -25.89 6.81
CA ASP A 93 6.57 -26.44 6.19
C ASP A 93 7.10 -25.52 5.09
N THR A 94 8.27 -24.93 5.33
CA THR A 94 8.94 -24.03 4.38
C THR A 94 9.28 -24.71 3.05
N ALA A 95 9.75 -25.96 3.08
CA ALA A 95 10.21 -26.65 1.87
C ALA A 95 9.04 -27.09 0.98
N GLU A 96 7.93 -27.54 1.60
CA GLU A 96 6.69 -27.82 0.84
C GLU A 96 6.08 -26.53 0.28
N ARG A 97 6.03 -25.44 1.07
CA ARG A 97 5.58 -24.12 0.61
C ARG A 97 6.39 -23.61 -0.59
N GLU A 98 7.72 -23.72 -0.54
CA GLU A 98 8.59 -23.30 -1.63
C GLU A 98 8.34 -24.12 -2.91
N ALA A 99 8.15 -25.43 -2.78
CA ALA A 99 7.79 -26.29 -3.90
C ALA A 99 6.42 -25.93 -4.52
N GLU A 100 5.41 -25.66 -3.70
CA GLU A 100 4.08 -25.22 -4.14
C GLU A 100 4.13 -23.86 -4.85
N ILE A 101 4.87 -22.86 -4.33
CA ILE A 101 5.09 -21.57 -5.00
C ILE A 101 5.82 -21.75 -6.33
N HIS A 102 6.87 -22.59 -6.40
CA HIS A 102 7.57 -22.86 -7.66
C HIS A 102 6.68 -23.55 -8.71
N GLN A 103 5.78 -24.45 -8.29
CA GLN A 103 4.78 -25.03 -9.17
C GLN A 103 3.81 -23.95 -9.69
N LEU A 104 3.24 -23.12 -8.81
CA LEU A 104 2.31 -22.07 -9.18
C LEU A 104 2.95 -21.06 -10.16
N ASN A 105 4.20 -20.66 -9.92
CA ASN A 105 4.94 -19.78 -10.83
C ASN A 105 5.09 -20.40 -12.24
N THR A 106 5.39 -21.71 -12.30
CA THR A 106 5.46 -22.46 -13.57
C THR A 106 4.10 -22.53 -14.27
N GLU A 107 3.02 -22.73 -13.51
CA GLU A 107 1.66 -22.77 -14.05
C GLU A 107 1.22 -21.41 -14.61
N ILE A 108 1.46 -20.32 -13.87
CA ILE A 108 1.16 -18.94 -14.29
C ILE A 108 1.91 -18.59 -15.59
N LEU A 109 3.22 -18.89 -15.66
CA LEU A 109 4.02 -18.71 -16.88
C LEU A 109 3.51 -19.53 -18.07
N SER A 110 2.88 -20.69 -17.83
CA SER A 110 2.25 -21.51 -18.87
C SER A 110 0.85 -21.05 -19.30
N GLY A 111 0.34 -19.95 -18.72
CA GLY A 111 -1.01 -19.43 -18.96
C GLY A 111 -2.12 -20.14 -18.17
N LYS A 112 -1.76 -20.80 -17.07
CA LYS A 112 -2.67 -21.41 -16.08
C LYS A 112 -2.58 -20.64 -14.76
N GLY A 113 -2.71 -21.33 -13.62
CA GLY A 113 -2.73 -20.77 -12.28
C GLY A 113 -4.12 -20.24 -11.88
N PRO A 114 -4.24 -19.70 -10.66
CA PRO A 114 -5.46 -19.08 -10.12
C PRO A 114 -6.08 -18.01 -11.04
N ASP A 115 -7.40 -17.81 -10.96
CA ASP A 115 -8.13 -16.78 -11.72
C ASP A 115 -7.86 -15.36 -11.21
N LEU A 116 -7.67 -15.21 -9.90
CA LEU A 116 -7.21 -13.98 -9.26
C LEU A 116 -6.27 -14.26 -8.09
N PHE A 117 -5.54 -13.21 -7.71
CA PHE A 117 -4.57 -13.23 -6.63
C PHE A 117 -4.89 -12.13 -5.64
N ILE A 118 -4.87 -12.46 -4.35
CA ILE A 118 -4.95 -11.52 -3.24
C ILE A 118 -3.66 -11.70 -2.46
N MET A 119 -2.85 -10.65 -2.42
CA MET A 119 -1.52 -10.67 -1.84
C MET A 119 -1.51 -9.83 -0.57
N GLU A 120 -0.70 -10.25 0.40
CA GLU A 120 -0.29 -9.43 1.54
C GLU A 120 0.81 -8.44 1.12
N GLY A 121 0.87 -7.28 1.79
CA GLY A 121 1.96 -6.32 1.61
C GLY A 121 3.24 -6.79 2.30
N ASN A 122 3.12 -7.27 3.54
CA ASN A 122 4.28 -7.64 4.34
C ASN A 122 4.85 -9.02 3.96
N ARG A 123 6.04 -9.04 3.36
CA ARG A 123 6.66 -10.25 2.80
C ARG A 123 7.68 -10.86 3.74
N LEU A 124 7.21 -11.79 4.58
CA LEU A 124 8.06 -12.46 5.57
C LEU A 124 8.97 -13.54 4.98
N THR A 125 8.73 -14.02 3.75
CA THR A 125 9.50 -15.12 3.11
C THR A 125 10.32 -14.65 1.92
N ASN A 126 11.43 -15.35 1.63
CA ASN A 126 12.25 -15.12 0.44
C ASN A 126 11.62 -15.67 -0.86
N VAL A 127 10.61 -16.54 -0.76
CA VAL A 127 9.97 -17.21 -1.90
C VAL A 127 8.50 -16.77 -1.96
N ASN A 128 8.25 -15.75 -2.77
CA ASN A 128 6.95 -15.14 -2.98
C ASN A 128 6.41 -15.48 -4.37
N LEU A 129 5.09 -15.57 -4.53
CA LEU A 129 4.45 -15.88 -5.81
C LEU A 129 4.84 -14.88 -6.92
N PHE A 130 4.85 -13.59 -6.59
CA PHE A 130 5.36 -12.52 -7.45
C PHE A 130 6.50 -11.79 -6.75
N PRO A 131 7.77 -12.22 -6.89
CA PRO A 131 8.92 -11.63 -6.20
C PRO A 131 9.01 -10.11 -6.41
N ASP A 132 8.73 -9.63 -7.62
CA ASP A 132 8.48 -8.22 -7.89
C ASP A 132 7.15 -8.07 -8.62
N ILE A 133 6.24 -7.27 -8.05
CA ILE A 133 4.88 -7.12 -8.57
C ILE A 133 4.79 -6.11 -9.72
N GLU A 134 5.65 -5.09 -9.73
CA GLU A 134 5.70 -4.08 -10.79
C GLU A 134 6.35 -4.66 -12.04
N LYS A 135 7.44 -5.43 -11.89
CA LYS A 135 8.04 -6.23 -12.97
C LYS A 135 7.07 -7.29 -13.51
N SER A 136 6.28 -7.94 -12.65
CA SER A 136 5.20 -8.85 -13.07
C SER A 136 4.11 -8.13 -13.87
N MET A 137 3.75 -6.91 -13.49
CA MET A 137 2.82 -6.04 -14.23
C MET A 137 3.42 -5.61 -15.59
N MET A 138 4.69 -5.22 -15.64
CA MET A 138 5.40 -4.87 -16.88
C MET A 138 5.45 -6.03 -17.88
N ASN A 139 5.70 -7.23 -17.40
CA ASN A 139 5.67 -8.47 -18.18
C ASN A 139 4.24 -8.88 -18.60
N GLY A 140 3.23 -8.15 -18.14
CA GLY A 140 1.84 -8.32 -18.55
C GLY A 140 1.24 -9.63 -18.02
N ALA A 141 1.54 -10.00 -16.76
CA ALA A 141 0.96 -11.16 -16.11
C ALA A 141 -0.54 -10.99 -15.77
N PHE A 142 -1.01 -9.74 -15.64
CA PHE A 142 -2.30 -9.41 -15.05
C PHE A 142 -3.39 -9.01 -16.07
N LEU A 143 -4.64 -9.23 -15.67
CA LEU A 143 -5.85 -8.85 -16.38
C LEU A 143 -5.96 -7.31 -16.45
N ASP A 144 -6.42 -6.79 -17.58
CA ASP A 144 -6.75 -5.37 -17.73
C ASP A 144 -8.06 -5.06 -16.98
N LEU A 145 -7.97 -4.24 -15.93
CA LEU A 145 -9.06 -3.85 -15.03
C LEU A 145 -9.55 -2.42 -15.29
N THR A 146 -9.18 -1.80 -16.42
CA THR A 146 -9.50 -0.38 -16.68
C THR A 146 -11.00 -0.09 -16.66
N ASP A 147 -11.81 -1.03 -17.17
CA ASP A 147 -13.28 -0.99 -17.16
C ASP A 147 -13.91 -1.13 -15.76
N VAL A 148 -13.19 -1.68 -14.77
CA VAL A 148 -13.60 -1.60 -13.36
C VAL A 148 -13.51 -0.14 -12.89
N MET A 149 -12.42 0.54 -13.26
CA MET A 149 -12.15 1.93 -12.88
C MET A 149 -13.04 2.96 -13.60
N ASP A 150 -13.66 2.58 -14.73
CA ASP A 150 -14.59 3.42 -15.49
C ASP A 150 -15.97 3.59 -14.79
N SER A 151 -16.17 2.98 -13.61
CA SER A 151 -17.36 3.20 -12.80
C SER A 151 -17.37 4.60 -12.14
N ASN A 152 -18.57 5.14 -11.88
CA ASN A 152 -18.72 6.42 -11.19
C ASN A 152 -18.29 6.39 -9.69
N GLU A 153 -17.84 5.25 -9.18
CA GLU A 153 -17.43 5.10 -7.77
C GLU A 153 -15.96 5.45 -7.54
N PHE A 154 -15.09 5.29 -8.54
CA PHE A 154 -13.64 5.47 -8.42
C PHE A 154 -13.20 6.93 -8.59
N THR A 155 -13.71 7.81 -7.71
CA THR A 155 -13.44 9.25 -7.71
C THR A 155 -12.45 9.67 -6.62
N THR A 156 -11.91 10.89 -6.74
CA THR A 156 -11.09 11.55 -5.70
C THR A 156 -11.84 11.78 -4.39
N GLU A 157 -13.17 11.79 -4.40
CA GLU A 157 -14.00 11.92 -3.19
C GLU A 157 -14.07 10.58 -2.42
N ASN A 158 -14.05 9.46 -3.14
CA ASN A 158 -14.18 8.12 -2.57
C ASN A 158 -12.84 7.41 -2.34
N PHE A 159 -11.76 7.78 -3.03
CA PHE A 159 -10.46 7.09 -2.96
C PHE A 159 -9.26 8.05 -2.94
N TYR A 160 -8.14 7.58 -2.38
CA TYR A 160 -6.84 8.24 -2.54
C TYR A 160 -6.24 7.84 -3.89
N MET A 161 -6.49 8.65 -4.93
CA MET A 161 -6.08 8.31 -6.31
C MET A 161 -4.62 7.91 -6.50
N PRO A 162 -3.61 8.49 -5.81
CA PRO A 162 -2.21 8.05 -5.96
C PRO A 162 -1.97 6.57 -5.60
N LEU A 163 -2.77 5.99 -4.69
CA LEU A 163 -2.74 4.56 -4.41
C LEU A 163 -3.17 3.77 -5.65
N LEU A 164 -4.37 4.08 -6.16
CA LEU A 164 -4.94 3.42 -7.34
C LEU A 164 -4.05 3.61 -8.59
N ASP A 165 -3.41 4.77 -8.74
CA ASP A 165 -2.51 5.08 -9.84
C ASP A 165 -1.21 4.25 -9.83
N ALA A 166 -0.76 3.74 -8.68
CA ALA A 166 0.39 2.83 -8.61
C ALA A 166 0.12 1.49 -9.32
N GLY A 167 -1.13 1.04 -9.34
CA GLY A 167 -1.56 -0.16 -10.06
C GLY A 167 -1.73 0.02 -11.58
N LYS A 168 -1.24 1.13 -12.15
CA LYS A 168 -1.38 1.45 -13.59
C LYS A 168 -0.08 1.30 -14.37
N LEU A 169 -0.18 0.64 -15.52
CA LEU A 169 0.88 0.58 -16.52
C LEU A 169 0.38 1.15 -17.85
N LYS A 170 1.11 2.12 -18.41
CA LYS A 170 0.83 2.74 -19.72
C LYS A 170 -0.63 3.23 -19.88
N GLY A 171 -1.23 3.69 -18.78
CA GLY A 171 -2.58 4.25 -18.72
C GLY A 171 -3.71 3.24 -18.50
N LYS A 172 -3.41 1.95 -18.29
CA LYS A 172 -4.37 0.88 -17.97
C LYS A 172 -4.20 0.40 -16.54
N GLN A 173 -5.29 0.00 -15.89
CA GLN A 173 -5.28 -0.58 -14.54
C GLN A 173 -5.00 -2.09 -14.60
N TYR A 174 -4.15 -2.59 -13.70
CA TYR A 174 -3.81 -4.03 -13.60
C TYR A 174 -3.82 -4.57 -12.17
N ILE A 175 -3.52 -3.71 -11.19
CA ILE A 175 -3.49 -4.06 -9.76
C ILE A 175 -4.44 -3.12 -9.01
N LEU A 176 -5.15 -3.63 -8.01
CA LEU A 176 -5.98 -2.86 -7.10
C LEU A 176 -5.42 -2.95 -5.67
N PRO A 177 -4.81 -1.88 -5.15
CA PRO A 177 -4.50 -1.77 -3.72
C PRO A 177 -5.77 -1.92 -2.87
N LEU A 178 -5.70 -2.70 -1.79
CA LEU A 178 -6.81 -2.92 -0.85
C LEU A 178 -6.60 -2.18 0.47
N CYS A 179 -5.34 -2.02 0.91
CA CYS A 179 -4.97 -1.21 2.08
C CYS A 179 -3.58 -0.55 1.93
N PHE A 180 -3.22 0.34 2.85
CA PHE A 180 -1.95 1.08 2.85
C PHE A 180 -1.50 1.50 4.25
N SER A 181 -0.23 1.89 4.38
CA SER A 181 0.35 2.60 5.52
C SER A 181 0.95 3.94 5.07
N VAL A 182 1.26 4.80 6.04
CA VAL A 182 1.98 6.07 5.83
C VAL A 182 3.07 6.24 6.91
N PRO A 183 4.24 6.81 6.59
CA PRO A 183 5.28 7.04 7.57
C PRO A 183 4.90 8.21 8.49
N THR A 184 4.99 7.99 9.80
CA THR A 184 4.52 8.91 10.83
C THR A 184 5.53 9.13 11.94
N LEU A 185 5.54 10.35 12.49
CA LEU A 185 6.28 10.72 13.70
C LEU A 185 5.27 10.91 14.83
N THR A 186 5.29 10.05 15.83
CA THR A 186 4.38 10.12 17.00
C THR A 186 5.17 10.45 18.27
N SER A 187 4.70 11.45 19.03
CA SER A 187 5.30 11.91 20.30
C SER A 187 4.22 12.20 21.34
N ALA A 188 4.54 12.10 22.63
CA ALA A 188 3.66 12.54 23.70
C ALA A 188 3.46 14.07 23.66
N GLU A 189 2.22 14.54 23.81
CA GLU A 189 1.83 15.94 23.54
C GLU A 189 2.58 16.93 24.46
N SER A 190 2.77 16.58 25.74
CA SER A 190 3.56 17.35 26.71
C SER A 190 5.02 17.46 26.30
N VAL A 191 5.64 16.32 26.01
CA VAL A 191 7.05 16.19 25.61
C VAL A 191 7.33 17.02 24.36
N LEU A 192 6.47 16.91 23.34
CA LEU A 192 6.62 17.66 22.10
C LEU A 192 6.53 19.18 22.35
N LYS A 193 5.58 19.64 23.17
CA LYS A 193 5.42 21.06 23.51
C LYS A 193 6.62 21.62 24.29
N ASP A 194 7.14 20.87 25.25
CA ASP A 194 8.24 21.30 26.13
C ASP A 194 9.63 21.13 25.48
N SER A 195 9.73 20.36 24.39
CA SER A 195 10.96 20.19 23.61
C SER A 195 11.40 21.49 22.93
N GLY A 196 10.44 22.26 22.38
CA GLY A 196 10.70 23.37 21.47
C GLY A 196 10.75 22.98 19.98
N PHE A 197 10.19 21.82 19.61
CA PHE A 197 10.10 21.31 18.24
C PHE A 197 9.16 22.14 17.35
N ASP A 198 9.67 22.66 16.23
CA ASP A 198 8.90 23.41 15.23
C ASP A 198 8.22 22.46 14.23
N MET A 199 7.00 22.06 14.58
CA MET A 199 6.13 21.25 13.72
C MET A 199 5.87 21.88 12.34
N GLN A 200 5.91 23.22 12.22
CA GLN A 200 5.69 23.91 10.94
C GLN A 200 6.96 23.91 10.08
N ALA A 201 8.15 23.92 10.68
CA ALA A 201 9.39 23.68 9.96
C ALA A 201 9.51 22.23 9.52
N ALA A 202 9.35 21.27 10.44
CA ALA A 202 9.49 19.84 10.18
C ALA A 202 8.58 19.34 9.03
N SER A 203 7.30 19.72 9.05
CA SER A 203 6.28 19.24 8.10
C SER A 203 6.45 19.69 6.63
N LYS A 204 7.58 20.33 6.27
CA LYS A 204 7.87 20.77 4.89
C LYS A 204 8.48 19.70 4.00
N SER A 205 9.27 18.78 4.55
CA SER A 205 9.97 17.71 3.82
C SER A 205 10.61 16.71 4.79
N LEU A 206 11.01 15.53 4.29
CA LEU A 206 11.80 14.55 5.04
C LEU A 206 13.02 15.20 5.68
N VAL A 207 13.80 15.93 4.88
CA VAL A 207 14.99 16.69 5.30
C VAL A 207 14.68 17.62 6.47
N ALA A 208 13.62 18.41 6.38
CA ALA A 208 13.25 19.35 7.43
C ALA A 208 12.80 18.65 8.72
N THR A 209 12.18 17.47 8.61
CA THR A 209 11.86 16.63 9.78
C THR A 209 13.12 16.11 10.46
N MET A 210 14.06 15.55 9.69
CA MET A 210 15.29 14.97 10.24
C MET A 210 16.26 16.02 10.80
N ASP A 211 16.43 17.15 10.12
CA ASP A 211 17.24 18.27 10.62
C ASP A 211 16.68 18.83 11.95
N GLU A 212 15.35 18.90 12.09
CA GLU A 212 14.69 19.38 13.31
C GLU A 212 14.82 18.38 14.47
N LEU A 213 14.69 17.07 14.21
CA LEU A 213 14.97 16.02 15.19
C LEU A 213 16.43 16.04 15.65
N LEU A 214 17.38 16.17 14.71
CA LEU A 214 18.80 16.33 15.02
C LEU A 214 19.11 17.64 15.76
N ARG A 215 18.34 18.72 15.53
CA ARG A 215 18.44 19.96 16.31
C ARG A 215 18.00 19.75 17.76
N ILE A 216 16.84 19.13 17.97
CA ILE A 216 16.35 18.78 19.31
C ILE A 216 17.39 17.92 20.03
N TYR A 217 17.87 16.84 19.41
CA TYR A 217 18.90 15.96 19.98
C TYR A 217 20.18 16.72 20.42
N LYS A 218 20.65 17.68 19.62
CA LYS A 218 21.84 18.49 19.94
C LYS A 218 21.62 19.48 21.09
N GLU A 219 20.38 19.94 21.30
CA GLU A 219 20.02 20.86 22.39
C GLU A 219 19.68 20.11 23.70
N LYS A 220 19.06 18.93 23.57
CA LYS A 220 18.68 18.00 24.63
C LYS A 220 18.85 16.59 24.05
N PRO A 221 19.68 15.69 24.62
CA PRO A 221 20.00 14.39 24.03
C PRO A 221 18.83 13.39 24.17
N MET A 222 17.72 13.69 23.54
CA MET A 222 16.49 12.89 23.53
C MET A 222 16.50 11.99 22.31
N LEU A 223 16.40 10.68 22.53
CA LEU A 223 16.56 9.65 21.51
C LEU A 223 15.25 9.41 20.74
N VAL A 224 15.35 8.80 19.56
CA VAL A 224 14.18 8.47 18.72
C VAL A 224 14.21 6.99 18.29
N VAL A 225 13.02 6.40 18.11
CA VAL A 225 12.84 5.08 17.50
C VAL A 225 12.58 5.25 16.01
N MET A 226 13.00 4.30 15.16
CA MET A 226 12.80 4.36 13.70
C MET A 226 12.64 2.97 13.06
N ASP A 227 11.39 2.57 12.86
CA ASP A 227 11.01 1.20 12.45
C ASP A 227 10.66 1.04 10.96
N PHE A 228 11.16 1.94 10.10
CA PHE A 228 11.04 1.82 8.63
C PHE A 228 12.34 2.18 7.91
N SER A 229 12.41 1.93 6.59
CA SER A 229 13.43 2.55 5.74
C SER A 229 12.97 3.92 5.30
N MET A 230 13.74 4.96 5.62
CA MET A 230 13.42 6.33 5.22
C MET A 230 13.30 6.49 3.70
N THR A 231 13.98 5.64 2.92
CA THR A 231 13.87 5.68 1.46
C THR A 231 12.47 5.34 0.93
N SER A 232 11.65 4.59 1.69
CA SER A 232 10.24 4.34 1.36
C SER A 232 9.37 5.60 1.48
N ALA A 233 9.80 6.60 2.24
CA ALA A 233 9.11 7.89 2.33
C ALA A 233 9.43 8.84 1.17
N LEU A 234 10.27 8.46 0.19
CA LEU A 234 10.52 9.28 -0.99
C LEU A 234 9.35 9.20 -1.99
N SER A 235 9.10 10.26 -2.77
CA SER A 235 8.07 10.23 -3.83
C SER A 235 8.58 9.49 -5.08
N GLN A 236 9.87 9.63 -5.37
CA GLN A 236 10.59 8.81 -6.34
C GLN A 236 10.81 7.38 -5.79
N PRO A 237 10.48 6.31 -6.55
CA PRO A 237 10.90 4.95 -6.21
C PRO A 237 12.40 4.78 -6.52
N ILE A 238 13.09 3.85 -5.85
CA ILE A 238 14.51 3.55 -6.15
C ILE A 238 14.66 2.89 -7.53
N ILE A 239 13.73 2.01 -7.89
CA ILE A 239 13.59 1.45 -9.25
C ILE A 239 12.34 2.08 -9.87
N ASP A 240 12.51 2.91 -10.89
CA ASP A 240 11.41 3.52 -11.62
C ASP A 240 11.11 2.70 -12.88
N TYR A 241 10.22 1.73 -12.73
CA TYR A 241 9.71 0.85 -13.79
C TYR A 241 8.97 1.60 -14.92
N LYS A 242 8.45 2.80 -14.63
CA LYS A 242 7.67 3.60 -15.57
C LYS A 242 8.54 4.44 -16.50
N ASN A 243 9.61 5.02 -15.96
CA ASN A 243 10.58 5.83 -16.70
C ASN A 243 11.83 5.05 -17.11
N HIS A 244 11.98 3.80 -16.64
CA HIS A 244 13.10 2.90 -16.89
C HIS A 244 14.43 3.44 -16.34
N THR A 245 14.43 3.88 -15.08
CA THR A 245 15.57 4.52 -14.40
C THR A 245 15.81 4.00 -12.98
N ILE A 246 17.08 4.03 -12.54
CA ILE A 246 17.47 3.75 -11.15
C ILE A 246 17.81 5.08 -10.45
N ASN A 247 17.13 5.36 -9.34
CA ASN A 247 17.21 6.65 -8.64
C ASN A 247 18.12 6.63 -7.40
N LEU A 248 18.87 5.55 -7.17
CA LEU A 248 19.74 5.36 -6.00
C LEU A 248 20.82 6.47 -5.85
N ASP A 249 21.35 6.98 -6.96
CA ASP A 249 22.39 8.04 -6.99
C ASP A 249 21.82 9.47 -6.90
N THR A 250 20.49 9.64 -6.82
CA THR A 250 19.87 10.97 -6.75
C THR A 250 20.19 11.67 -5.42
N VAL A 251 20.22 13.01 -5.44
CA VAL A 251 20.50 13.84 -4.25
C VAL A 251 19.56 13.49 -3.09
N SER A 252 18.25 13.37 -3.36
CA SER A 252 17.26 13.04 -2.32
C SER A 252 17.45 11.63 -1.75
N CYS A 253 17.78 10.63 -2.58
CA CYS A 253 18.02 9.26 -2.11
C CYS A 253 19.29 9.19 -1.25
N ARG A 254 20.41 9.74 -1.74
CA ARG A 254 21.67 9.82 -0.99
C ARG A 254 21.54 10.55 0.35
N GLN A 255 20.83 11.68 0.37
CA GLN A 255 20.59 12.42 1.62
C GLN A 255 19.72 11.62 2.59
N THR A 256 18.71 10.92 2.09
CA THR A 256 17.83 10.06 2.90
C THR A 256 18.59 8.85 3.47
N LEU A 257 19.48 8.23 2.70
CA LEU A 257 20.35 7.14 3.18
C LEU A 257 21.33 7.61 4.27
N ALA A 258 21.83 8.85 4.18
CA ALA A 258 22.67 9.45 5.21
C ALA A 258 21.88 9.69 6.52
N TYR A 259 20.65 10.22 6.45
CA TYR A 259 19.79 10.32 7.64
C TYR A 259 19.40 8.94 8.18
N GLU A 260 19.05 7.97 7.33
CA GLU A 260 18.67 6.63 7.81
C GLU A 260 19.81 5.98 8.59
N LYS A 261 21.07 6.14 8.14
CA LYS A 261 22.24 5.69 8.90
C LYS A 261 22.37 6.40 10.24
N GLU A 262 22.32 7.74 10.27
CA GLU A 262 22.43 8.52 11.52
C GLU A 262 21.36 8.12 12.54
N PHE A 263 20.11 7.92 12.09
CA PHE A 263 18.98 7.58 12.96
C PHE A 263 18.94 6.09 13.34
N ARG A 264 19.52 5.18 12.54
CA ARG A 264 19.59 3.75 12.87
C ARG A 264 20.78 3.43 13.77
N THR A 265 21.97 3.96 13.47
CA THR A 265 23.24 3.57 14.12
C THR A 265 23.94 4.67 14.91
N GLY A 266 23.53 5.93 14.76
CA GLY A 266 24.14 7.08 15.45
C GLY A 266 23.69 7.25 16.90
N GLU A 267 24.25 8.26 17.58
CA GLU A 267 24.02 8.51 19.01
C GLU A 267 22.57 8.98 19.34
N ILE A 268 21.77 9.31 18.32
CA ILE A 268 20.33 9.65 18.43
C ILE A 268 19.41 8.42 18.46
N SER A 269 19.89 7.26 17.99
CA SER A 269 19.10 6.02 17.92
C SER A 269 18.76 5.49 19.31
N TYR A 270 17.47 5.44 19.66
CA TYR A 270 17.00 4.88 20.94
C TYR A 270 17.44 3.43 21.10
N GLU A 271 17.26 2.61 20.05
CA GLU A 271 17.56 1.18 20.10
C GLU A 271 19.03 0.88 20.38
N MET A 272 19.93 1.68 19.81
CA MET A 272 21.37 1.52 20.00
C MET A 272 21.83 1.85 21.43
N GLN A 273 21.12 2.74 22.15
CA GLN A 273 21.48 3.11 23.52
C GLN A 273 20.72 2.29 24.58
N ASN A 274 19.44 2.00 24.32
CA ASN A 274 18.49 1.50 25.32
C ASN A 274 17.89 0.12 24.98
N GLY A 275 18.12 -0.40 23.76
CA GLY A 275 17.46 -1.61 23.25
C GLY A 275 16.04 -1.35 22.71
N LEU A 276 15.35 -2.43 22.33
CA LEU A 276 14.03 -2.37 21.68
C LEU A 276 13.00 -1.61 22.55
N PHE A 277 12.27 -0.69 21.92
CA PHE A 277 11.13 -0.02 22.53
C PHE A 277 9.85 -0.85 22.35
N ASP A 278 9.34 -1.44 23.43
CA ASP A 278 8.11 -2.23 23.41
C ASP A 278 6.86 -1.34 23.57
N SER A 279 6.28 -0.93 22.43
CA SER A 279 5.06 -0.12 22.38
C SER A 279 3.78 -0.87 22.75
N PHE A 280 3.83 -2.19 22.97
CA PHE A 280 2.70 -3.00 23.45
C PHE A 280 2.71 -3.20 24.96
N ASN A 281 3.80 -2.85 25.66
CA ASN A 281 3.89 -2.94 27.11
C ASN A 281 3.40 -1.62 27.76
N PRO A 282 2.28 -1.62 28.51
CA PRO A 282 1.73 -0.40 29.09
C PRO A 282 2.64 0.23 30.15
N GLU A 283 3.46 -0.56 30.87
CA GLU A 283 4.46 -0.01 31.81
C GLU A 283 5.55 0.76 31.04
N VAL A 284 6.02 0.23 29.91
CA VAL A 284 7.05 0.88 29.06
C VAL A 284 6.51 2.20 28.48
N VAL A 285 5.27 2.18 27.97
CA VAL A 285 4.63 3.39 27.42
C VAL A 285 4.37 4.44 28.52
N GLN A 286 3.97 4.00 29.72
CA GLN A 286 3.66 4.91 30.84
C GLN A 286 4.92 5.51 31.49
N ASP A 287 5.96 4.71 31.72
CA ASP A 287 7.14 5.15 32.47
C ASP A 287 8.20 5.83 31.59
N TYR A 288 8.26 5.51 30.29
CA TYR A 288 9.29 6.03 29.38
C TYR A 288 8.71 6.94 28.27
N PHE A 289 7.81 6.45 27.42
CA PHE A 289 7.30 7.25 26.29
C PHE A 289 6.53 8.50 26.73
N ALA A 290 5.70 8.41 27.77
CA ALA A 290 5.01 9.56 28.36
C ALA A 290 5.96 10.67 28.85
N ASN A 291 7.21 10.31 29.16
CA ASN A 291 8.26 11.19 29.67
C ASN A 291 9.30 11.61 28.60
N GLY A 292 9.19 11.09 27.37
CA GLY A 292 10.06 11.45 26.25
C GLY A 292 11.27 10.53 26.04
N GLU A 293 11.15 9.27 26.47
CA GLU A 293 12.13 8.22 26.23
C GLU A 293 11.44 7.05 25.47
N PRO A 294 11.36 7.06 24.13
CA PRO A 294 11.93 8.01 23.18
C PRO A 294 11.15 9.33 23.09
N PHE A 295 11.79 10.36 22.53
CA PHE A 295 11.16 11.64 22.19
C PHE A 295 10.04 11.47 21.17
N ALA A 296 10.29 10.65 20.16
CA ALA A 296 9.36 10.33 19.10
C ALA A 296 9.63 8.93 18.56
N SER A 297 8.57 8.28 18.09
CA SER A 297 8.61 7.05 17.29
C SER A 297 8.38 7.41 15.83
N LEU A 298 9.28 7.01 14.94
CA LEU A 298 9.24 7.24 13.50
C LEU A 298 8.91 5.92 12.81
N ASP A 299 7.61 5.64 12.66
CA ASP A 299 7.13 4.30 12.32
C ASP A 299 6.19 4.35 11.10
N PRO A 300 6.01 3.23 10.38
CA PRO A 300 4.88 3.11 9.46
C PRO A 300 3.58 3.06 10.28
N SER A 301 2.50 3.59 9.73
CA SER A 301 1.28 3.84 10.52
C SER A 301 0.66 2.59 11.15
N TYR A 302 0.87 1.39 10.58
CA TYR A 302 0.39 0.13 11.17
C TYR A 302 1.04 -0.20 12.52
N MET A 303 2.28 0.25 12.76
CA MET A 303 2.93 0.14 14.09
C MET A 303 2.48 1.26 15.03
N THR A 304 2.40 2.49 14.51
CA THR A 304 1.92 3.65 15.28
C THR A 304 0.49 3.44 15.81
N VAL A 305 -0.38 2.68 15.12
CA VAL A 305 -1.71 2.30 15.64
C VAL A 305 -1.61 1.61 17.01
N GLY A 306 -0.67 0.68 17.21
CA GLY A 306 -0.47 -0.01 18.49
C GLY A 306 -0.11 0.96 19.63
N LEU A 307 0.89 1.82 19.39
CA LEU A 307 1.31 2.86 20.33
C LEU A 307 0.16 3.84 20.66
N LEU A 308 -0.63 4.25 19.66
CA LEU A 308 -1.76 5.17 19.86
C LEU A 308 -2.90 4.54 20.67
N ARG A 309 -3.16 3.25 20.50
CA ARG A 309 -4.15 2.50 21.30
C ARG A 309 -3.71 2.38 22.77
N GLN A 310 -2.43 2.08 23.02
CA GLN A 310 -1.88 2.05 24.38
C GLN A 310 -1.86 3.43 25.04
N CYS A 311 -1.47 4.48 24.31
CA CYS A 311 -1.56 5.85 24.81
C CYS A 311 -3.01 6.24 25.16
N ALA A 312 -4.00 5.81 24.37
CA ALA A 312 -5.42 6.05 24.68
C ALA A 312 -5.83 5.39 26.01
N ALA A 313 -5.50 4.11 26.22
CA ALA A 313 -5.79 3.38 27.46
C ALA A 313 -5.17 4.03 28.70
N LEU A 314 -3.94 4.54 28.57
CA LEU A 314 -3.20 5.21 29.65
C LEU A 314 -3.60 6.69 29.83
N GLY A 315 -4.47 7.24 28.97
CA GLY A 315 -4.82 8.67 28.97
C GLY A 315 -3.68 9.60 28.53
N ILE A 316 -2.64 9.06 27.90
CA ILE A 316 -1.51 9.81 27.36
C ILE A 316 -1.95 10.47 26.06
N LYS A 317 -1.91 11.81 26.03
CA LYS A 317 -2.16 12.56 24.79
C LYS A 317 -0.95 12.47 23.88
N THR A 318 -1.19 12.23 22.60
CA THR A 318 -0.15 12.18 21.57
C THR A 318 -0.34 13.25 20.51
N VAL A 319 0.72 13.49 19.74
CA VAL A 319 0.68 14.21 18.47
C VAL A 319 1.36 13.33 17.44
N THR A 320 0.62 12.98 16.39
CA THR A 320 1.14 12.25 15.22
C THR A 320 1.27 13.19 14.02
N LEU A 321 2.47 13.32 13.48
CA LEU A 321 2.80 14.13 12.31
C LEU A 321 3.10 13.21 11.11
N PRO A 322 2.83 13.64 9.86
CA PRO A 322 3.35 12.95 8.69
C PRO A 322 4.87 13.10 8.65
N ILE A 323 5.59 12.06 8.24
CA ILE A 323 6.95 12.22 7.70
C ILE A 323 6.78 12.57 6.22
N PRO A 324 7.02 13.82 5.78
CA PRO A 324 6.73 14.20 4.40
C PRO A 324 7.80 13.67 3.45
N ASN A 325 7.45 13.46 2.18
CA ASN A 325 8.42 13.16 1.14
C ASN A 325 9.20 14.41 0.70
N GLU A 326 10.14 14.25 -0.23
CA GLU A 326 10.97 15.34 -0.77
C GLU A 326 10.18 16.40 -1.54
N LEU A 327 8.91 16.14 -1.86
CA LEU A 327 7.96 17.09 -2.47
C LEU A 327 7.01 17.74 -1.45
N GLY A 328 7.12 17.40 -0.17
CA GLY A 328 6.28 17.93 0.91
C GLY A 328 4.87 17.33 1.02
N GLY A 329 4.57 16.29 0.22
CA GLY A 329 3.39 15.44 0.40
C GLY A 329 3.75 14.20 1.24
N VAL A 330 2.93 13.15 1.15
CA VAL A 330 3.20 11.86 1.80
C VAL A 330 3.28 10.77 0.73
N THR A 331 4.30 9.92 0.84
CA THR A 331 4.34 8.63 0.12
C THR A 331 3.69 7.58 1.00
N ALA A 332 2.69 6.88 0.47
CA ALA A 332 2.08 5.73 1.12
C ALA A 332 2.78 4.43 0.72
N GLU A 333 2.91 3.50 1.65
CA GLU A 333 3.30 2.12 1.38
C GLU A 333 2.02 1.29 1.18
N ILE A 334 1.89 0.63 0.04
CA ILE A 334 0.72 -0.21 -0.25
C ILE A 334 0.90 -1.53 0.52
N GLY A 335 -0.13 -1.89 1.29
CA GLY A 335 -0.22 -3.18 1.96
C GLY A 335 -0.72 -4.23 0.99
N SER A 336 -1.82 -4.88 1.37
CA SER A 336 -2.49 -5.88 0.56
C SER A 336 -3.03 -5.29 -0.74
N TYR A 337 -2.93 -6.07 -1.81
CA TYR A 337 -3.42 -5.73 -3.15
C TYR A 337 -3.95 -6.98 -3.86
N ALA A 338 -4.85 -6.77 -4.82
CA ALA A 338 -5.44 -7.84 -5.61
C ALA A 338 -5.35 -7.57 -7.12
N MET A 339 -5.31 -8.64 -7.90
CA MET A 339 -5.22 -8.60 -9.36
C MET A 339 -5.83 -9.85 -10.01
N GLY A 340 -6.35 -9.71 -11.22
CA GLY A 340 -6.80 -10.85 -12.02
C GLY A 340 -5.65 -11.48 -12.81
N ASN A 341 -5.66 -12.79 -13.00
CA ASN A 341 -4.78 -13.47 -13.95
C ASN A 341 -5.18 -13.11 -15.38
N ARG A 342 -4.23 -12.66 -16.20
CA ARG A 342 -4.49 -12.32 -17.61
C ARG A 342 -5.13 -13.46 -18.41
N ASN A 343 -4.89 -14.70 -17.99
CA ASN A 343 -5.32 -15.91 -18.69
C ASN A 343 -6.60 -16.53 -18.11
N THR A 344 -7.27 -15.90 -17.12
CA THR A 344 -8.55 -16.39 -16.58
C THR A 344 -9.57 -16.65 -17.69
N LYS A 345 -10.47 -17.61 -17.46
CA LYS A 345 -11.63 -17.89 -18.33
C LYS A 345 -12.90 -17.18 -17.87
N HIS A 346 -12.83 -16.47 -16.75
CA HIS A 346 -13.95 -15.81 -16.07
C HIS A 346 -13.65 -14.31 -15.80
N PRO A 347 -13.25 -13.53 -16.82
CA PRO A 347 -12.77 -12.16 -16.61
C PRO A 347 -13.85 -11.20 -16.11
N ALA A 348 -15.13 -11.47 -16.36
CA ALA A 348 -16.23 -10.62 -15.86
C ALA A 348 -16.46 -10.87 -14.37
N GLU A 349 -16.48 -12.14 -13.96
CA GLU A 349 -16.67 -12.59 -12.59
C GLU A 349 -15.46 -12.21 -11.71
N VAL A 350 -14.24 -12.34 -12.22
CA VAL A 350 -13.01 -11.84 -11.58
C VAL A 350 -13.08 -10.33 -11.34
N LYS A 351 -13.51 -9.54 -12.35
CA LYS A 351 -13.63 -8.07 -12.22
C LYS A 351 -14.70 -7.67 -11.20
N ALA A 352 -15.85 -8.36 -11.19
CA ALA A 352 -16.91 -8.12 -10.21
C ALA A 352 -16.44 -8.40 -8.77
N LEU A 353 -15.73 -9.51 -8.56
CA LEU A 353 -15.18 -9.86 -7.24
C LEU A 353 -14.10 -8.85 -6.80
N LEU A 354 -13.20 -8.45 -7.69
CA LEU A 354 -12.18 -7.44 -7.42
C LEU A 354 -12.78 -6.06 -7.10
N ALA A 355 -13.86 -5.66 -7.78
CA ALA A 355 -14.60 -4.44 -7.47
C ALA A 355 -15.28 -4.51 -6.10
N TYR A 356 -15.85 -5.66 -5.74
CA TYR A 356 -16.47 -5.89 -4.44
C TYR A 356 -15.49 -5.71 -3.26
N LEU A 357 -14.22 -6.12 -3.39
CA LEU A 357 -13.19 -5.90 -2.37
C LEU A 357 -12.88 -4.40 -2.11
N LEU A 358 -13.21 -3.52 -3.05
CA LEU A 358 -13.11 -2.07 -2.92
C LEU A 358 -14.42 -1.39 -2.49
N SER A 359 -15.49 -2.16 -2.24
CA SER A 359 -16.77 -1.64 -1.75
C SER A 359 -16.65 -1.02 -0.35
N GLU A 360 -17.64 -0.19 0.04
CA GLU A 360 -17.69 0.32 1.42
C GLU A 360 -17.72 -0.80 2.46
N GLU A 361 -18.38 -1.91 2.15
CA GLU A 361 -18.55 -3.02 3.07
C GLU A 361 -17.20 -3.68 3.39
N CYS A 362 -16.49 -4.17 2.37
CA CYS A 362 -15.18 -4.79 2.52
C CYS A 362 -14.14 -3.84 3.14
N GLN A 363 -14.13 -2.57 2.69
CA GLN A 363 -13.16 -1.57 3.17
C GLN A 363 -13.48 -1.12 4.60
N SER A 364 -14.74 -1.13 5.03
CA SER A 364 -15.13 -0.85 6.42
C SER A 364 -14.89 -2.03 7.35
N SER A 365 -14.91 -3.27 6.84
CA SER A 365 -14.68 -4.49 7.62
C SER A 365 -13.22 -4.95 7.64
N SER A 366 -12.26 -4.16 7.13
CA SER A 366 -10.85 -4.55 6.99
C SER A 366 -10.64 -5.85 6.19
N ALA A 367 -11.44 -6.07 5.14
CA ALA A 367 -11.35 -7.26 4.29
C ALA A 367 -10.17 -7.19 3.31
N PHE A 368 -8.96 -7.36 3.85
CA PHE A 368 -7.69 -7.42 3.13
C PHE A 368 -6.65 -8.25 3.91
N ALA A 369 -5.57 -8.64 3.25
CA ALA A 369 -4.56 -9.57 3.79
C ALA A 369 -3.40 -8.84 4.52
N ASP A 370 -3.71 -7.96 5.47
CA ASP A 370 -2.75 -7.32 6.40
C ASP A 370 -3.48 -6.84 7.67
N LYS A 371 -2.73 -6.51 8.74
CA LYS A 371 -3.27 -6.02 10.02
C LYS A 371 -2.89 -4.56 10.26
N ASP A 372 -3.75 -3.81 10.96
CA ASP A 372 -3.58 -2.40 11.33
C ASP A 372 -3.29 -1.41 10.16
N MET A 373 -3.54 -1.85 8.92
CA MET A 373 -3.44 -1.03 7.70
C MET A 373 -4.72 -0.21 7.44
N PHE A 374 -4.58 0.90 6.73
CA PHE A 374 -5.67 1.81 6.41
C PHE A 374 -6.40 1.43 5.11
N PRO A 375 -7.73 1.57 5.02
CA PRO A 375 -8.50 1.24 3.82
C PRO A 375 -8.28 2.29 2.73
N VAL A 376 -8.10 1.85 1.48
CA VAL A 376 -7.89 2.75 0.32
C VAL A 376 -9.11 3.63 0.01
N ARG A 377 -10.30 3.21 0.49
CA ARG A 377 -11.55 3.97 0.35
C ARG A 377 -11.71 4.99 1.48
N ARG A 378 -11.89 6.25 1.08
CA ARG A 378 -12.21 7.38 1.96
C ARG A 378 -13.50 7.11 2.73
N GLY A 379 -13.59 7.64 3.96
CA GLY A 379 -14.73 7.42 4.87
C GLY A 379 -14.75 6.07 5.59
N CYS A 380 -13.98 5.06 5.14
CA CYS A 380 -13.95 3.74 5.79
C CYS A 380 -13.02 3.65 7.01
N LEU A 381 -12.06 4.59 7.18
CA LEU A 381 -10.99 4.51 8.17
C LEU A 381 -11.48 4.17 9.60
N LYS A 382 -12.47 4.91 10.13
CA LYS A 382 -12.97 4.70 11.49
C LYS A 382 -13.54 3.27 11.69
N LYS A 383 -14.45 2.84 10.81
CA LYS A 383 -15.05 1.50 10.86
C LYS A 383 -13.99 0.39 10.69
N CYS A 384 -13.00 0.62 9.83
CA CYS A 384 -11.90 -0.31 9.60
C CYS A 384 -11.03 -0.48 10.86
N MET A 385 -10.65 0.62 11.53
CA MET A 385 -9.89 0.58 12.78
C MET A 385 -10.70 -0.05 13.93
N GLU A 386 -12.01 0.23 13.99
CA GLU A 386 -12.95 -0.43 14.91
C GLU A 386 -12.99 -1.95 14.68
N ALA A 387 -13.15 -2.41 13.43
CA ALA A 387 -13.18 -3.82 13.07
C ALA A 387 -11.86 -4.55 13.42
N GLN A 388 -10.72 -3.97 13.08
CA GLN A 388 -9.40 -4.51 13.42
C GLN A 388 -9.17 -4.61 14.93
N TYR A 389 -9.57 -3.58 15.69
CA TYR A 389 -9.48 -3.62 17.15
C TYR A 389 -10.39 -4.71 17.77
N GLN A 390 -11.61 -4.87 17.24
CA GLN A 390 -12.50 -5.96 17.69
C GLN A 390 -11.86 -7.34 17.45
N PHE A 391 -11.26 -7.56 16.29
CA PHE A 391 -10.54 -8.80 15.97
C PHE A 391 -9.37 -9.07 16.93
N SER A 392 -8.48 -8.10 17.14
CA SER A 392 -7.31 -8.25 18.01
C SER A 392 -7.70 -8.60 19.45
N VAL A 393 -8.76 -8.00 19.99
CA VAL A 393 -9.18 -8.21 21.39
C VAL A 393 -10.12 -9.39 21.58
N TYR A 394 -11.12 -9.59 20.71
CA TYR A 394 -12.25 -10.49 20.99
C TYR A 394 -12.37 -11.73 20.09
N ASP A 395 -11.71 -11.77 18.92
CA ASP A 395 -12.04 -12.77 17.90
C ASP A 395 -10.84 -13.25 17.05
N ALA A 396 -9.61 -13.32 17.60
CA ALA A 396 -8.45 -13.71 16.77
C ALA A 396 -8.45 -15.17 16.27
N SER A 397 -9.37 -16.01 16.73
CA SER A 397 -9.70 -17.32 16.17
C SER A 397 -11.15 -17.67 16.53
N HIS A 398 -11.79 -18.57 15.76
CA HIS A 398 -13.16 -19.03 16.02
C HIS A 398 -13.28 -19.88 17.32
N GLU A 399 -12.19 -20.04 18.07
CA GLU A 399 -12.20 -20.62 19.40
C GLU A 399 -12.79 -19.64 20.41
N LYS A 400 -13.52 -20.17 21.41
CA LYS A 400 -14.13 -19.33 22.45
C LYS A 400 -13.05 -18.81 23.42
N ILE A 401 -12.52 -17.63 23.13
CA ILE A 401 -11.55 -16.93 23.96
C ILE A 401 -12.13 -16.74 25.38
N GLY A 402 -11.34 -17.06 26.40
CA GLY A 402 -11.75 -16.89 27.80
C GLY A 402 -11.75 -15.42 28.23
N GLN A 403 -12.56 -15.06 29.23
CA GLN A 403 -12.59 -13.68 29.75
C GLN A 403 -11.20 -13.21 30.22
N GLU A 404 -10.40 -14.09 30.82
CA GLU A 404 -9.04 -13.78 31.26
C GLU A 404 -8.13 -13.38 30.07
N ASP A 405 -8.26 -14.07 28.93
CA ASP A 405 -7.47 -13.78 27.74
C ASP A 405 -7.96 -12.52 27.02
N ILE A 406 -9.27 -12.23 27.07
CA ILE A 406 -9.84 -10.95 26.62
C ILE A 406 -9.27 -9.78 27.44
N GLU A 407 -9.18 -9.89 28.78
CA GLU A 407 -8.59 -8.82 29.59
C GLU A 407 -7.09 -8.65 29.32
N LYS A 408 -6.31 -9.74 29.21
CA LYS A 408 -4.88 -9.67 28.79
C LYS A 408 -4.70 -9.01 27.43
N ARG A 409 -5.62 -9.26 26.49
CA ARG A 409 -5.58 -8.64 25.15
C ARG A 409 -5.91 -7.15 25.19
N LYS A 410 -6.84 -6.70 26.04
CA LYS A 410 -7.06 -5.26 26.26
C LYS A 410 -5.83 -4.59 26.89
N GLU A 411 -5.17 -5.27 27.83
CA GLU A 411 -3.93 -4.78 28.45
C GLU A 411 -2.78 -4.67 27.43
N MET A 412 -2.70 -5.60 26.46
CA MET A 412 -1.68 -5.62 25.40
C MET A 412 -1.97 -4.68 24.21
N TYR A 413 -3.24 -4.58 23.78
CA TYR A 413 -3.65 -3.81 22.61
C TYR A 413 -4.23 -2.42 22.94
N GLY A 414 -4.29 -2.05 24.23
CA GLY A 414 -4.83 -0.78 24.70
C GLY A 414 -6.33 -0.61 24.44
N GLU A 415 -6.76 0.64 24.24
CA GLU A 415 -8.13 0.99 23.87
C GLU A 415 -8.22 1.34 22.38
N ASN A 416 -9.43 1.35 21.81
CA ASN A 416 -9.60 1.75 20.42
C ASN A 416 -9.20 3.23 20.20
N LEU A 417 -8.79 3.56 18.98
CA LEU A 417 -8.38 4.92 18.62
C LEU A 417 -9.50 5.93 18.86
N THR A 418 -9.14 7.07 19.46
CA THR A 418 -10.05 8.19 19.67
C THR A 418 -10.37 8.91 18.37
N ASP A 419 -11.52 9.60 18.30
CA ASP A 419 -11.91 10.42 17.14
C ASP A 419 -10.82 11.44 16.77
N ALA A 420 -10.15 12.04 17.76
CA ALA A 420 -9.06 13.00 17.52
C ALA A 420 -7.82 12.36 16.86
N GLN A 421 -7.46 11.13 17.24
CA GLN A 421 -6.38 10.38 16.59
C GLN A 421 -6.77 9.97 15.16
N LEU A 422 -8.02 9.54 14.96
CA LEU A 422 -8.55 9.19 13.63
C LEU A 422 -8.60 10.40 12.68
N ASP A 423 -9.03 11.57 13.16
CA ASP A 423 -9.03 12.83 12.40
C ASP A 423 -7.61 13.26 12.02
N GLN A 424 -6.64 13.08 12.93
CA GLN A 424 -5.22 13.37 12.67
C GLN A 424 -4.62 12.45 11.60
N LEU A 425 -4.90 11.14 11.69
CA LEU A 425 -4.50 10.16 10.68
C LEU A 425 -5.18 10.41 9.32
N GLY A 426 -6.46 10.78 9.31
CA GLY A 426 -7.18 11.19 8.09
C GLY A 426 -6.54 12.42 7.42
N THR A 427 -6.19 13.43 8.23
CA THR A 427 -5.49 14.65 7.77
C THR A 427 -4.09 14.36 7.20
N ILE A 428 -3.43 13.28 7.67
CA ILE A 428 -2.18 12.78 7.09
C ILE A 428 -2.46 12.11 5.74
N CYS A 429 -3.47 11.25 5.65
CA CYS A 429 -3.84 10.56 4.41
C CYS A 429 -4.28 11.53 3.30
N ASP A 430 -4.88 12.68 3.64
CA ASP A 430 -5.21 13.75 2.69
C ASP A 430 -3.98 14.39 2.01
N LYS A 431 -2.76 14.16 2.52
CA LYS A 431 -1.50 14.64 1.93
C LYS A 431 -0.83 13.62 1.01
N ILE A 432 -1.40 12.43 0.84
CA ILE A 432 -0.83 11.39 -0.03
C ILE A 432 -0.76 11.91 -1.47
N ASN A 433 0.45 11.92 -2.04
CA ASN A 433 0.72 12.32 -3.43
C ASN A 433 1.57 11.29 -4.20
N ALA A 434 2.07 10.26 -3.53
CA ALA A 434 2.81 9.13 -4.11
C ALA A 434 2.46 7.83 -3.36
N ALA A 435 2.69 6.68 -4.01
CA ALA A 435 2.50 5.37 -3.42
C ALA A 435 3.50 4.36 -3.99
N GLN A 436 3.96 3.40 -3.17
CA GLN A 436 4.94 2.37 -3.55
C GLN A 436 4.52 1.01 -2.97
N TYR A 437 4.88 -0.10 -3.63
CA TYR A 437 4.43 -1.45 -3.22
C TYR A 437 5.27 -2.12 -2.12
N HIS A 438 6.53 -1.72 -1.96
CA HIS A 438 7.46 -2.19 -0.91
C HIS A 438 8.81 -1.50 -1.07
N THR A 439 9.64 -1.56 -0.04
CA THR A 439 11.06 -1.21 -0.14
C THR A 439 11.90 -2.30 -0.80
N ILE A 440 12.93 -1.93 -1.55
CA ILE A 440 13.85 -2.91 -2.18
C ILE A 440 14.76 -3.63 -1.18
N TRP A 441 14.93 -3.08 0.04
CA TRP A 441 15.99 -3.51 0.96
C TRP A 441 15.73 -4.83 1.68
N TYR A 442 14.47 -5.28 1.75
CA TYR A 442 14.07 -6.45 2.54
C TYR A 442 13.21 -7.43 1.75
N ARG A 443 13.75 -8.65 1.53
CA ARG A 443 13.06 -9.91 1.11
C ARG A 443 12.21 -9.90 -0.17
N ALA A 444 11.94 -8.75 -0.78
CA ALA A 444 11.20 -8.65 -2.04
C ALA A 444 12.11 -8.89 -3.26
N LEU A 445 13.27 -8.22 -3.30
CA LEU A 445 14.13 -8.20 -4.47
C LEU A 445 15.42 -8.99 -4.22
N GLN A 446 15.65 -10.04 -5.01
CA GLN A 446 16.90 -10.80 -5.03
C GLN A 446 17.68 -10.40 -6.28
N LEU A 447 18.74 -9.61 -6.11
CA LEU A 447 19.67 -9.28 -7.21
C LEU A 447 20.64 -10.44 -7.46
N ASP A 448 21.36 -10.83 -6.41
CA ASP A 448 22.38 -11.87 -6.40
C ASP A 448 22.56 -12.35 -4.95
N GLN A 449 23.27 -13.48 -4.79
CA GLN A 449 23.85 -13.87 -3.51
C GLN A 449 25.20 -13.18 -3.28
N SER A 450 25.48 -12.78 -2.05
CA SER A 450 26.80 -12.33 -1.61
C SER A 450 27.81 -13.49 -1.48
N GLU A 451 29.06 -13.19 -1.12
CA GLU A 451 30.10 -14.22 -0.91
C GLU A 451 29.71 -15.22 0.21
N ASP A 452 28.96 -14.78 1.21
CA ASP A 452 28.44 -15.60 2.32
C ASP A 452 27.03 -16.18 2.05
N GLY A 453 26.47 -15.97 0.86
CA GLY A 453 25.16 -16.49 0.45
C GLY A 453 23.95 -15.65 0.88
N GLY A 454 24.17 -14.47 1.45
CA GLY A 454 23.13 -13.51 1.83
C GLY A 454 22.55 -12.74 0.64
N ASN A 455 21.48 -11.97 0.86
CA ASN A 455 20.95 -11.05 -0.16
C ASN A 455 21.89 -9.85 -0.31
N LEU A 456 22.44 -9.66 -1.52
CA LEU A 456 23.40 -8.59 -1.82
C LEU A 456 22.91 -7.18 -1.43
N LEU A 457 21.61 -6.87 -1.57
CA LEU A 457 21.05 -5.56 -1.20
C LEU A 457 21.13 -5.32 0.30
N SER A 458 20.60 -6.27 1.08
CA SER A 458 20.55 -6.17 2.53
C SER A 458 21.96 -6.16 3.14
N GLU A 459 22.87 -6.98 2.61
CA GLU A 459 24.26 -7.04 3.10
C GLU A 459 25.04 -5.76 2.77
N THR A 460 24.92 -5.23 1.54
CA THR A 460 25.59 -3.97 1.17
C THR A 460 25.08 -2.80 2.01
N MET A 461 23.80 -2.78 2.37
CA MET A 461 23.23 -1.79 3.30
C MET A 461 23.81 -1.92 4.71
N VAL A 462 23.93 -3.15 5.24
CA VAL A 462 24.54 -3.40 6.56
C VAL A 462 26.02 -2.99 6.58
N GLN A 463 26.79 -3.30 5.52
CA GLN A 463 28.18 -2.82 5.38
C GLN A 463 28.27 -1.29 5.43
N TYR A 464 27.33 -0.59 4.79
CA TYR A 464 27.27 0.88 4.83
C TYR A 464 26.92 1.41 6.23
N TRP A 465 25.94 0.80 6.91
CA TRP A 465 25.59 1.16 8.29
C TRP A 465 26.76 0.95 9.27
N ASN A 466 27.56 -0.11 9.09
CA ASN A 466 28.71 -0.45 9.93
C ASN A 466 30.01 0.32 9.64
N ASP A 467 30.00 1.33 8.75
CA ASP A 467 31.21 2.04 8.26
C ASP A 467 32.22 1.15 7.51
N GLU A 468 31.82 -0.05 7.06
CA GLU A 468 32.67 -0.95 6.26
C GLU A 468 32.83 -0.45 4.82
N ILE A 469 31.84 0.28 4.31
CA ILE A 469 31.86 0.95 3.00
C ILE A 469 31.28 2.37 3.08
N THR A 470 31.72 3.23 2.15
CA THR A 470 31.14 4.56 1.95
C THR A 470 29.79 4.52 1.23
N LEU A 471 29.03 5.63 1.30
CA LEU A 471 27.79 5.78 0.53
C LEU A 471 28.05 5.72 -0.98
N ASP A 472 29.19 6.25 -1.45
CA ASP A 472 29.58 6.15 -2.86
C ASP A 472 29.80 4.69 -3.29
N GLU A 473 30.49 3.90 -2.47
CA GLU A 473 30.69 2.47 -2.74
C GLU A 473 29.38 1.67 -2.70
N LEU A 474 28.43 2.01 -1.82
CA LEU A 474 27.09 1.40 -1.83
C LEU A 474 26.38 1.69 -3.16
N VAL A 475 26.39 2.94 -3.61
CA VAL A 475 25.73 3.35 -4.86
C VAL A 475 26.41 2.70 -6.07
N ASP A 476 27.75 2.70 -6.13
CA ASP A 476 28.55 2.13 -7.23
C ASP A 476 28.39 0.60 -7.33
N ARG A 477 28.27 -0.12 -6.20
CA ARG A 477 28.04 -1.57 -6.17
C ARG A 477 26.64 -1.94 -6.63
N LEU A 478 25.62 -1.23 -6.16
CA LEU A 478 24.21 -1.62 -6.35
C LEU A 478 23.60 -1.09 -7.64
N THR A 479 23.93 0.13 -8.08
CA THR A 479 23.30 0.75 -9.26
C THR A 479 23.42 -0.09 -10.54
N PRO A 480 24.58 -0.70 -10.87
CA PRO A 480 24.69 -1.57 -12.04
C PRO A 480 23.84 -2.85 -11.95
N ARG A 481 23.68 -3.40 -10.74
CA ARG A 481 22.90 -4.62 -10.48
C ARG A 481 21.39 -4.34 -10.56
N LEU A 482 20.94 -3.26 -9.93
CA LEU A 482 19.57 -2.76 -10.04
C LEU A 482 19.21 -2.43 -11.50
N LYS A 483 20.15 -1.87 -12.26
CA LYS A 483 19.95 -1.61 -13.69
C LYS A 483 19.81 -2.89 -14.51
N LEU A 484 20.68 -3.90 -14.29
CA LEU A 484 20.53 -5.20 -14.93
C LEU A 484 19.17 -5.83 -14.60
N TYR A 485 18.77 -5.79 -13.33
CA TYR A 485 17.47 -6.28 -12.88
C TYR A 485 16.28 -5.57 -13.54
N LEU A 486 16.41 -4.27 -13.84
CA LEU A 486 15.39 -3.48 -14.55
C LEU A 486 15.39 -3.73 -16.07
N ASP A 487 16.53 -4.11 -16.65
CA ASP A 487 16.69 -4.40 -18.08
C ASP A 487 16.23 -5.85 -18.45
N GLU A 488 16.17 -6.76 -17.47
CA GLU A 488 15.67 -8.15 -17.57
C GLU A 488 14.13 -8.30 -17.49
#